data_AF-A0A6V7LK58-F1
#
_entry.id   AF-A0A6V7LK58-F1
#
_cell.length_a   1.000
_cell.length_b   1.000
_cell.length_c   1.000
_cell.angle_alpha   90.00
_cell.angle_beta   90.00
_cell.angle_gamma   90.00
#
_symmetry.space_group_name_H-M   'P 1'
#
loop_
_entity.id
_entity.type
_entity.pdbx_description
1 polymer ?
#
loop_
_entity_poly.entity_id
_entity_poly.type
_entity_poly.pdbx_seq_one_letter_code
_entity_poly.pdbx_strand_id
1 'polypeptide(L)'
;ILAIHGYYQSATIFRTKLGSLRKGFKSKIDFVFADAPHIVPPGQFAKEEGEEDAAEGKGWWFNTESHYFKAIEPSDLSVCYEDSLKYIEKIFEDEGPFDGILGFSQGASFVSLLCALQQKK
;
A
#
# COMPACT_ATOMS: atom_id res chain seq x y z
N ILE A 1 3.18 11.53 9.13
CA ILE A 1 2.06 10.84 8.43
C ILE A 1 2.62 9.64 7.68
N LEU A 2 2.09 8.44 7.94
CA LEU A 2 2.44 7.22 7.19
C LEU A 2 1.59 7.14 5.91
N ALA A 3 2.23 6.99 4.76
CA ALA A 3 1.61 6.94 3.44
C ALA A 3 1.65 5.51 2.85
N ILE A 4 0.48 4.96 2.56
CA ILE A 4 0.22 3.58 2.13
C ILE A 4 -0.24 3.59 0.66
N HIS A 5 0.58 3.05 -0.25
CA HIS A 5 0.31 3.08 -1.69
C HIS A 5 -0.81 2.13 -2.12
N GLY A 6 -1.28 2.27 -3.36
CA GLY A 6 -2.27 1.36 -3.94
C GLY A 6 -1.66 0.08 -4.53
N TYR A 7 -2.51 -0.84 -4.96
CA TYR A 7 -2.09 -2.07 -5.63
C TYR A 7 -1.24 -1.79 -6.88
N TYR A 8 -0.23 -2.63 -7.12
CA TYR A 8 0.70 -2.53 -8.25
C TYR A 8 1.48 -1.19 -8.25
N GLN A 9 1.85 -0.72 -7.07
CA GLN A 9 2.71 0.46 -6.88
C GLN A 9 3.85 0.11 -5.91
N SER A 10 4.66 1.11 -5.61
CA SER A 10 5.69 1.08 -4.59
C SER A 10 5.71 2.40 -3.82
N ALA A 11 6.44 2.43 -2.70
CA ALA A 11 6.70 3.65 -1.94
C ALA A 11 7.20 4.81 -2.83
N THR A 12 8.15 4.52 -3.75
CA THR A 12 8.72 5.51 -4.67
C THR A 12 7.68 6.03 -5.66
N ILE A 13 6.89 5.15 -6.28
CA ILE A 13 5.84 5.56 -7.22
C ILE A 13 4.82 6.46 -6.51
N PHE A 14 4.40 6.08 -5.31
CA PHE A 14 3.40 6.86 -4.57
C PHE A 14 3.97 8.20 -4.09
N ARG A 15 5.22 8.23 -3.64
CA ARG A 15 5.94 9.47 -3.29
C ARG A 15 6.03 10.45 -4.45
N THR A 16 6.23 9.96 -5.67
CA THR A 16 6.24 10.76 -6.90
C THR A 16 4.84 11.26 -7.24
N LYS A 17 3.81 10.39 -7.20
CA LYS A 17 2.42 10.78 -7.45
C LYS A 17 1.90 11.83 -6.47
N LEU A 18 2.35 11.81 -5.21
CA LEU A 18 2.04 12.84 -4.21
C LEU A 18 2.96 14.08 -4.26
N GLY A 19 3.77 14.26 -5.30
CA GLY A 19 4.77 15.33 -5.39
C GLY A 19 4.21 16.74 -5.12
N SER A 20 3.10 17.11 -5.79
CA SER A 20 2.46 18.42 -5.61
C SER A 20 1.89 18.60 -4.20
N LEU A 21 1.24 17.57 -3.64
CA LEU A 21 0.72 17.58 -2.28
C LEU A 21 1.86 17.77 -1.27
N ARG A 22 2.92 16.97 -1.38
CA ARG A 22 4.11 17.08 -0.53
C ARG A 22 4.75 18.45 -0.62
N LYS A 23 4.85 19.04 -1.81
CA LYS A 23 5.39 20.40 -2.00
C LYS A 23 4.53 21.43 -1.27
N GLY A 24 3.21 21.34 -1.37
CA GLY A 24 2.28 22.24 -0.67
C GLY A 24 2.34 22.16 0.86
N PHE A 25 2.69 20.99 1.40
CA PHE A 25 2.75 20.75 2.85
C PHE A 25 4.17 20.55 3.40
N LYS A 26 5.22 20.89 2.65
CA LYS A 26 6.63 20.58 2.99
C LYS A 26 7.05 21.04 4.39
N SER A 27 6.54 22.16 4.89
CA SER A 27 6.87 22.71 6.21
C SER A 27 5.93 22.27 7.33
N LYS A 28 4.94 21.43 7.03
CA LYS A 28 3.85 21.06 7.94
C LYS A 28 3.72 19.55 8.15
N ILE A 29 4.10 18.75 7.16
CA ILE A 29 3.88 17.31 7.17
C ILE A 29 5.15 16.58 6.72
N ASP A 30 5.66 15.74 7.61
CA ASP A 30 6.62 14.71 7.26
C ASP A 30 5.91 13.43 6.84
N PHE A 31 6.21 13.00 5.61
CA PHE A 31 5.63 11.80 5.02
C PHE A 31 6.64 10.66 5.03
N VAL A 32 6.28 9.55 5.66
CA VAL A 32 6.97 8.25 5.54
C VAL A 32 6.17 7.41 4.55
N PHE A 33 6.84 6.85 3.53
CA PHE A 33 6.20 6.06 2.49
C PHE A 33 6.54 4.59 2.69
N ALA A 34 5.55 3.79 3.08
CA ALA A 34 5.72 2.35 3.25
C ALA A 34 5.66 1.65 1.89
N ASP A 35 6.43 0.57 1.75
CA ASP A 35 6.41 -0.29 0.57
C ASP A 35 5.73 -1.61 0.93
N ALA A 36 4.70 -2.01 0.19
CA ALA A 36 3.94 -3.21 0.54
C ALA A 36 4.85 -4.46 0.46
N PRO A 37 4.70 -5.43 1.38
CA PRO A 37 5.66 -6.52 1.50
C PRO A 37 5.49 -7.62 0.45
N HIS A 38 4.41 -7.59 -0.35
CA HIS A 38 4.10 -8.67 -1.30
C HIS A 38 4.29 -8.23 -2.75
N ILE A 39 5.16 -8.95 -3.46
CA ILE A 39 5.34 -8.79 -4.90
C ILE A 39 4.14 -9.41 -5.63
N VAL A 40 3.61 -8.69 -6.61
CA VAL A 40 2.55 -9.18 -7.49
C VAL A 40 3.17 -10.14 -8.51
N PRO A 41 2.64 -11.37 -8.67
CA PRO A 41 3.16 -12.33 -9.64
C PRO A 41 3.13 -11.77 -11.07
N PRO A 42 4.14 -12.08 -11.90
CA PRO A 42 4.14 -11.68 -13.30
C PRO A 42 2.92 -12.27 -14.02
N GLY A 43 2.34 -11.51 -14.97
CA GLY A 43 1.25 -11.99 -15.84
C GLY A 43 -0.08 -11.24 -15.75
N GLN A 44 -0.37 -10.50 -14.66
CA GLN A 44 -1.62 -9.73 -14.58
C GLN A 44 -1.61 -8.46 -15.42
N PHE A 45 -0.43 -7.86 -15.60
CA PHE A 45 -0.22 -6.63 -16.38
C PHE A 45 0.79 -6.82 -17.51
N ALA A 46 1.13 -8.07 -17.86
CA ALA A 46 2.15 -8.41 -18.87
C ALA A 46 1.72 -8.10 -20.33
N LYS A 47 0.77 -7.19 -20.54
CA LYS A 47 0.36 -6.71 -21.85
C LYS A 47 0.04 -5.22 -21.80
N GLU A 48 1.09 -4.41 -21.84
CA GLU A 48 1.17 -3.24 -22.71
C GLU A 48 2.67 -3.03 -23.02
N GLU A 49 2.96 -2.86 -24.30
CA GLU A 49 4.27 -3.04 -24.93
C GLU A 49 5.34 -2.06 -24.40
N GLY A 50 6.53 -2.59 -24.03
CA GLY A 50 7.78 -1.82 -24.13
C GLY A 50 8.46 -1.32 -22.85
N GLU A 51 7.98 -1.64 -21.64
CA GLU A 51 8.72 -1.32 -20.40
C GLU A 51 9.53 -2.53 -19.92
N GLU A 52 10.74 -2.69 -20.46
CA GLU A 52 11.74 -3.69 -20.00
C GLU A 52 12.25 -3.44 -18.55
N ASP A 53 11.73 -2.42 -17.87
CA ASP A 53 12.10 -1.98 -16.51
C ASP A 53 10.86 -1.75 -15.60
N ALA A 54 9.73 -2.43 -15.87
CA ALA A 54 8.55 -2.33 -15.02
C ALA A 54 8.86 -2.90 -13.62
N ALA A 55 9.25 -2.02 -12.70
CA ALA A 55 9.52 -2.34 -11.30
C ALA A 55 8.42 -3.27 -10.76
N GLU A 56 8.82 -4.35 -10.09
CA GLU A 56 7.92 -5.36 -9.54
C GLU A 56 6.81 -4.68 -8.73
N GLY A 57 5.58 -4.74 -9.24
CA GLY A 57 4.43 -4.13 -8.59
C GLY A 57 4.14 -4.83 -7.25
N LYS A 58 3.74 -4.07 -6.23
CA LYS A 58 3.50 -4.62 -4.89
C LYS A 58 2.05 -4.43 -4.43
N GLY A 59 1.61 -5.27 -3.50
CA GLY A 59 0.26 -5.25 -2.93
C GLY A 59 0.24 -5.57 -1.44
N TRP A 60 -0.82 -5.15 -0.77
CA TRP A 60 -1.01 -5.34 0.69
C TRP A 60 -1.73 -6.63 1.04
N TRP A 61 -2.62 -7.09 0.16
CA TRP A 61 -3.23 -8.42 0.25
C TRP A 61 -3.72 -8.81 -1.14
N PHE A 62 -4.08 -10.08 -1.27
CA PHE A 62 -4.66 -10.61 -2.50
C PHE A 62 -6.03 -11.24 -2.18
N ASN A 63 -6.97 -11.08 -3.11
CA ASN A 63 -8.32 -11.63 -2.97
C ASN A 63 -8.56 -12.80 -3.94
N THR A 64 -7.48 -13.44 -4.38
CA THR A 64 -7.46 -14.60 -5.28
C THR A 64 -6.36 -15.57 -4.85
N GLU A 65 -6.52 -16.86 -5.15
CA GLU A 65 -5.50 -17.89 -4.87
C GLU A 65 -4.20 -17.67 -5.67
N SER A 66 -4.31 -17.06 -6.84
CA SER A 66 -3.16 -16.73 -7.70
C SER A 66 -2.42 -15.46 -7.25
N HIS A 67 -2.66 -14.97 -6.03
CA HIS A 67 -1.98 -13.81 -5.45
C HIS A 67 -2.14 -12.53 -6.30
N TYR A 68 -3.36 -12.33 -6.82
CA TYR A 68 -3.79 -11.09 -7.45
C TYR A 68 -4.85 -10.37 -6.64
N PHE A 69 -4.89 -9.04 -6.78
CA PHE A 69 -5.96 -8.21 -6.27
C PHE A 69 -6.88 -7.75 -7.40
N LYS A 70 -8.19 -7.90 -7.18
CA LYS A 70 -9.24 -7.50 -8.11
C LYS A 70 -10.30 -6.71 -7.36
N ALA A 71 -10.25 -5.38 -7.49
CA ALA A 71 -11.05 -4.45 -6.68
C ALA A 71 -12.58 -4.61 -6.83
N ILE A 72 -13.05 -5.15 -7.95
CA ILE A 72 -14.48 -5.27 -8.27
C ILE A 72 -15.01 -6.69 -8.12
N GLU A 73 -14.18 -7.67 -7.76
CA GLU A 73 -14.60 -9.06 -7.56
C GLU A 73 -14.79 -9.32 -6.06
N PRO A 74 -16.02 -9.63 -5.61
CA PRO A 74 -16.27 -10.07 -4.25
C PRO A 74 -15.48 -11.34 -3.94
N SER A 75 -14.89 -11.41 -2.74
CA SER A 75 -14.09 -12.55 -2.32
C SER A 75 -13.97 -12.56 -0.80
N ASP A 76 -14.02 -13.75 -0.21
CA ASP A 76 -13.73 -13.97 1.21
C ASP A 76 -12.24 -14.22 1.47
N LEU A 77 -11.40 -14.13 0.42
CA LEU A 77 -9.95 -14.31 0.52
C LEU A 77 -9.26 -12.99 0.87
N SER A 78 -8.35 -13.07 1.84
CA SER A 78 -7.44 -11.99 2.25
C SER A 78 -6.01 -12.53 2.36
N VAL A 79 -5.53 -13.16 1.29
CA VAL A 79 -4.22 -13.83 1.28
C VAL A 79 -3.11 -12.82 1.59
N CYS A 80 -2.21 -13.20 2.52
CA CYS A 80 -1.09 -12.40 3.03
C CYS A 80 -1.45 -11.14 3.83
N TYR A 81 -2.74 -10.91 4.13
CA TYR A 81 -3.18 -9.73 4.86
C TYR A 81 -2.52 -9.59 6.25
N GLU A 82 -2.38 -10.68 6.99
CA GLU A 82 -1.78 -10.72 8.33
C GLU A 82 -0.30 -10.34 8.32
N ASP A 83 0.43 -10.67 7.26
CA ASP A 83 1.84 -10.32 7.12
C ASP A 83 1.99 -8.81 6.87
N SER A 84 1.08 -8.22 6.09
CA SER A 84 1.00 -6.77 5.93
C SER A 84 0.63 -6.05 7.22
N LEU A 85 -0.25 -6.60 8.05
CA LEU A 85 -0.54 -6.04 9.39
C LEU A 85 0.72 -6.00 10.25
N LYS A 86 1.41 -7.13 10.42
CA LYS A 86 2.66 -7.21 11.19
C LYS A 86 3.73 -6.26 10.66
N TYR A 87 3.81 -6.11 9.34
CA TYR A 87 4.75 -5.19 8.71
C TYR A 87 4.42 -3.73 9.06
N ILE A 88 3.15 -3.34 9.04
CA ILE A 88 2.73 -2.00 9.47
C ILE A 88 2.99 -1.78 10.97
N GLU A 89 2.66 -2.77 11.81
CA GLU A 89 2.97 -2.73 13.25
C GLU A 89 4.45 -2.44 13.48
N LYS A 90 5.33 -3.16 12.77
CA LYS A 90 6.77 -2.93 12.82
C LYS A 90 7.17 -1.52 12.39
N ILE A 91 6.57 -0.95 11.35
CA ILE A 91 6.83 0.44 10.95
C ILE A 91 6.40 1.43 12.04
N PHE A 92 5.28 1.19 12.73
CA PHE A 92 4.86 2.01 13.87
C PHE A 92 5.82 1.89 15.05
N GLU A 93 6.40 0.72 15.30
CA GLU A 93 7.41 0.50 16.34
C GLU A 93 8.74 1.20 16.00
N ASP A 94 9.19 1.07 14.75
CA ASP A 94 10.53 1.54 14.32
C ASP A 94 10.56 3.04 13.98
N GLU A 95 9.49 3.58 13.37
CA GLU A 95 9.45 4.94 12.81
C GLU A 95 8.33 5.81 13.41
N GLY A 96 7.47 5.24 14.25
CA GLY A 96 6.40 5.96 14.92
C GLY A 96 6.88 6.81 16.11
N PRO A 97 5.95 7.49 16.80
CA PRO A 97 4.52 7.53 16.53
C PRO A 97 4.19 8.38 15.28
N PHE A 98 3.08 8.04 14.60
CA PHE A 98 2.57 8.83 13.48
C PHE A 98 1.31 9.61 13.89
N ASP A 99 1.20 10.88 13.49
CA ASP A 99 0.01 11.71 13.72
C ASP A 99 -1.21 11.30 12.88
N GLY A 100 -1.01 10.42 11.90
CA GLY A 100 -2.05 10.01 10.98
C GLY A 100 -1.52 9.18 9.83
N ILE A 101 -2.45 8.59 9.09
CA ILE A 101 -2.17 7.70 7.97
C ILE A 101 -2.94 8.17 6.72
N LEU A 102 -2.33 8.01 5.55
CA LEU A 102 -2.88 8.39 4.25
C LEU A 102 -2.78 7.18 3.32
N GLY A 103 -3.88 6.80 2.66
CA GLY A 103 -3.90 5.66 1.74
C GLY A 103 -4.50 6.01 0.38
N PHE A 104 -4.12 5.25 -0.65
CA PHE A 104 -4.72 5.33 -2.00
C PHE A 104 -5.22 3.97 -2.50
N SER A 105 -6.42 3.92 -3.08
CA SER A 105 -7.01 2.70 -3.67
C SER A 105 -6.95 1.50 -2.70
N GLN A 106 -6.27 0.40 -3.04
CA GLN A 106 -6.04 -0.72 -2.11
C GLN A 106 -5.46 -0.27 -0.76
N GLY A 107 -4.49 0.66 -0.76
CA GLY A 107 -3.92 1.23 0.45
C GLY A 107 -4.90 2.09 1.25
N ALA A 108 -5.87 2.74 0.59
CA ALA A 108 -6.92 3.49 1.29
C ALA A 108 -7.89 2.56 2.03
N SER A 109 -8.24 1.44 1.40
CA SER A 109 -9.01 0.37 2.05
C SER A 109 -8.23 -0.21 3.22
N PHE A 110 -6.92 -0.44 3.07
CA PHE A 110 -6.10 -0.95 4.18
C PHE A 110 -6.03 0.03 5.35
N VAL A 111 -5.77 1.31 5.07
CA VAL A 111 -5.79 2.40 6.06
C VAL A 111 -7.12 2.45 6.81
N SER A 112 -8.24 2.28 6.12
CA SER A 112 -9.57 2.27 6.75
C SER A 112 -9.72 1.09 7.73
N LEU A 113 -9.21 -0.09 7.36
CA LEU A 113 -9.19 -1.27 8.23
C LEU A 113 -8.29 -1.04 9.45
N LEU A 114 -7.10 -0.48 9.28
CA LEU A 114 -6.18 -0.14 10.37
C LEU A 114 -6.83 0.81 11.38
N CYS A 115 -7.49 1.87 10.91
CA CYS A 115 -8.25 2.78 11.78
C CYS A 115 -9.38 2.06 12.52
N ALA A 116 -10.10 1.15 11.87
CA ALA A 116 -11.15 0.37 12.51
C ALA A 116 -10.60 -0.61 13.56
N LEU A 117 -9.45 -1.24 13.29
CA LEU A 117 -8.77 -2.13 14.23
C LEU A 117 -8.26 -1.37 15.46
N GLN A 118 -7.68 -0.18 15.27
CA GLN A 118 -7.23 0.69 16.36
C GLN A 118 -8.35 1.05 17.35
N GLN A 119 -9.60 1.14 16.88
CA GLN A 119 -10.75 1.46 17.72
C GLN A 119 -11.27 0.25 18.53
N LYS A 120 -10.88 -0.97 18.17
CA LYS A 120 -11.25 -2.17 18.93
C LYS A 120 -10.38 -2.24 20.18
N LYS A 121 -11.04 -2.18 21.33
CA LYS A 121 -10.43 -2.33 22.66
C LYS A 121 -10.10 -3.77 22.97
#